data_AF-A0A925JEV8-F1
#
_entry.id   AF-A0A925JEV8-F1
#
_cell.length_a   1.000
_cell.length_b   1.000
_cell.length_c   1.000
_cell.angle_alpha   90.00
_cell.angle_beta   90.00
_cell.angle_gamma   90.00
#
_symmetry.space_group_name_H-M   'P 1'
#
loop_
_entity.id
_entity.type
_entity.pdbx_description
1 polymer ?
#
loop_
_entity_poly.entity_id
_entity_poly.type
_entity_poly.pdbx_seq_one_letter_code
_entity_poly.pdbx_strand_id
1 'polypeptide(L)'
;MCYGKIRGGFARVGNDAGPHNTKPIFNLNAAGFLGQPLATRGGSIYDEDLTPEFTTELEIGSDLRFFKQRVALEVTWYDKKSIDLIYPIGLPHTTGYSSFYTNLGEIRNTGWEVALDVSPISTRDFQWDIRAIYTKNKNTVEKLVAGLTRDQLGGFNWIEAGYPYGYLRGSYSDRSADGQLLSCLFYYVNGT
;
A
#
# COMPACT_ATOMS: atom_id res chain seq x y z
N MET A 1 8.05 7.90 -41.69
CA MET A 1 7.87 6.44 -41.54
C MET A 1 7.00 6.20 -40.31
N CYS A 2 6.14 5.19 -40.34
CA CYS A 2 5.41 4.73 -39.16
C CYS A 2 6.27 3.68 -38.44
N TYR A 3 6.22 3.65 -37.11
CA TYR A 3 6.98 2.74 -36.26
C TYR A 3 6.02 2.06 -35.28
N GLY A 4 6.27 0.79 -34.98
CA GLY A 4 5.52 0.05 -33.98
C GLY A 4 6.44 -0.93 -33.27
N LYS A 5 6.39 -0.93 -31.95
CA LYS A 5 7.07 -1.89 -31.08
C LYS A 5 6.10 -2.40 -30.05
N ILE A 6 6.13 -3.70 -29.79
CA ILE A 6 5.45 -4.32 -28.66
C ILE A 6 6.54 -4.84 -27.71
N ARG A 7 6.29 -4.74 -26.40
CA ARG A 7 7.16 -5.23 -25.33
C ARG A 7 6.35 -6.06 -24.35
N GLY A 8 6.98 -7.10 -23.81
CA GLY A 8 6.47 -7.88 -22.70
C GLY A 8 7.60 -8.09 -21.69
N GLY A 9 7.28 -8.05 -20.41
CA GLY A 9 8.22 -8.23 -19.32
C GLY A 9 7.62 -9.11 -18.23
N PHE A 10 8.43 -10.00 -17.67
CA PHE A 10 8.10 -10.74 -16.46
C PHE A 10 9.29 -10.66 -15.52
N ALA A 11 9.04 -10.22 -14.29
CA ALA A 11 10.08 -10.07 -13.28
C ALA A 11 9.61 -10.63 -11.94
N ARG A 12 10.53 -11.21 -11.18
CA ARG A 12 10.34 -11.55 -9.77
C ARG A 12 11.53 -11.02 -8.98
N VAL A 13 11.26 -10.18 -8.01
CA VAL A 13 12.25 -9.53 -7.15
C VAL A 13 11.98 -9.93 -5.71
N GLY A 14 13.02 -10.39 -5.02
CA GLY A 14 12.96 -10.71 -3.60
C GLY A 14 13.39 -9.51 -2.74
N ASN A 15 12.87 -9.44 -1.52
CA ASN A 15 13.33 -8.50 -0.50
C ASN A 15 13.47 -9.21 0.85
N ASP A 16 14.39 -8.74 1.69
CA ASP A 16 14.68 -9.32 3.00
C ASP A 16 14.16 -8.46 4.16
N ALA A 17 14.18 -9.03 5.36
CA ALA A 17 13.89 -8.28 6.57
C ALA A 17 15.05 -7.33 6.89
N GLY A 18 14.74 -6.16 7.45
CA GLY A 18 15.78 -5.29 8.01
C GLY A 18 16.60 -5.99 9.10
N PRO A 19 17.85 -5.54 9.36
CA PRO A 19 18.72 -6.16 10.36
C PRO A 19 18.12 -6.11 11.77
N HIS A 20 18.48 -7.10 12.60
CA HIS A 20 18.02 -7.25 14.01
C HIS A 20 16.53 -7.52 14.21
N ASN A 21 15.80 -7.91 13.16
CA ASN A 21 14.38 -8.28 13.23
C ASN A 21 14.12 -9.79 13.36
N THR A 22 14.99 -10.50 14.07
CA THR A 22 14.86 -11.97 14.27
C THR A 22 14.78 -12.38 15.73
N LYS A 23 15.10 -11.47 16.66
CA LYS A 23 15.11 -11.76 18.10
C LYS A 23 14.61 -10.56 18.89
N PRO A 24 13.85 -10.79 19.98
CA PRO A 24 13.53 -9.73 20.93
C PRO A 24 14.82 -9.12 21.50
N ILE A 25 14.83 -7.79 21.64
CA ILE A 25 15.92 -7.04 22.24
C ILE A 25 15.48 -6.38 23.55
N PHE A 26 16.45 -6.01 24.39
CA PHE A 26 16.23 -5.13 25.51
C PHE A 26 16.72 -3.73 25.18
N ASN A 27 15.89 -2.72 25.43
CA ASN A 27 16.25 -1.33 25.34
C ASN A 27 16.89 -0.89 26.65
N LEU A 28 18.10 -0.36 26.57
CA LEU A 28 18.83 0.18 27.71
C LEU A 28 18.69 1.71 27.74
N ASN A 29 18.25 2.24 28.87
CA ASN A 29 18.25 3.66 29.14
C ASN A 29 19.22 3.95 30.29
N ALA A 30 20.41 4.45 29.94
CA ALA A 30 21.48 4.73 30.89
C ALA A 30 21.13 5.89 31.84
N ALA A 31 20.33 6.86 31.41
CA ALA A 31 19.85 7.95 32.27
C ALA A 31 18.69 7.50 33.19
N GLY A 32 17.90 6.54 32.70
CA GLY A 32 16.82 5.85 33.42
C GLY A 32 15.95 6.75 34.29
N PHE A 33 15.58 6.29 35.49
CA PHE A 33 14.81 7.07 36.47
C PHE A 33 15.69 7.39 37.68
N LEU A 34 15.75 8.66 38.08
CA LEU A 34 16.61 9.15 39.18
C LEU A 34 18.10 8.76 39.03
N GLY A 35 18.61 8.71 37.79
CA GLY A 35 20.02 8.38 37.50
C GLY A 35 20.36 6.89 37.64
N GLN A 36 19.37 6.03 37.83
CA GLN A 36 19.55 4.58 37.85
C GLN A 36 19.32 4.00 36.44
N PRO A 37 20.27 3.22 35.89
CA PRO A 37 20.08 2.57 34.60
C PRO A 37 18.85 1.66 34.59
N LEU A 38 18.09 1.70 33.51
CA LEU A 38 16.91 0.87 33.31
C LEU A 38 17.07 0.01 32.06
N ALA A 39 16.66 -1.24 32.15
CA ALA A 39 16.45 -2.12 31.00
C ALA A 39 14.95 -2.38 30.83
N THR A 40 14.45 -2.26 29.60
CA THR A 40 13.07 -2.59 29.24
C THR A 40 13.06 -3.59 28.10
N ARG A 41 12.11 -4.52 28.11
CA ARG A 41 11.91 -5.42 26.96
C ARG A 41 11.40 -4.60 25.77
N GLY A 42 11.88 -4.90 24.57
CA GLY A 42 11.33 -4.35 23.34
C GLY A 42 9.85 -4.68 23.18
N GLY A 43 9.10 -3.79 22.54
CA GLY A 43 7.65 -3.96 22.30
C GLY A 43 7.31 -4.95 21.19
N SER A 44 8.29 -5.38 20.40
CA SER A 44 8.10 -6.24 19.23
C SER A 44 8.56 -7.67 19.51
N ILE A 45 7.80 -8.63 19.00
CA ILE A 45 8.24 -10.02 18.81
C ILE A 45 8.30 -10.33 17.31
N TYR A 46 9.13 -11.30 16.93
CA TYR A 46 9.41 -11.64 15.53
C TYR A 46 9.02 -13.09 15.28
N ASP A 47 8.46 -13.34 14.11
CA ASP A 47 8.14 -14.68 13.64
C ASP A 47 9.44 -15.44 13.33
N GLU A 48 9.62 -16.61 13.92
CA GLU A 48 10.81 -17.45 13.66
C GLU A 48 10.75 -18.07 12.25
N ASP A 49 9.55 -18.18 11.68
CA ASP A 49 9.27 -18.75 10.37
C ASP A 49 9.18 -17.68 9.25
N LEU A 50 9.78 -16.50 9.46
CA LEU A 50 9.81 -15.43 8.46
C LEU A 50 10.35 -15.91 7.11
N THR A 51 9.57 -15.69 6.05
CA THR A 51 10.01 -15.91 4.68
C THR A 51 10.39 -14.58 4.00
N PRO A 52 11.25 -14.60 2.96
CA PRO A 52 11.49 -13.42 2.14
C PRO A 52 10.21 -12.93 1.46
N GLU A 53 10.13 -11.62 1.23
CA GLU A 53 9.07 -11.03 0.40
C GLU A 53 9.39 -11.28 -1.07
N PHE A 54 8.37 -11.54 -1.89
CA PHE A 54 8.51 -11.56 -3.34
C PHE A 54 7.51 -10.67 -4.03
N THR A 55 8.01 -9.79 -4.89
CA THR A 55 7.19 -9.02 -5.83
C THR A 55 7.34 -9.63 -7.23
N THR A 56 6.23 -10.08 -7.80
CA THR A 56 6.15 -10.60 -9.18
C THR A 56 5.37 -9.62 -10.03
N GLU A 57 5.87 -9.31 -11.22
CA GLU A 57 5.29 -8.31 -12.11
C GLU A 57 5.26 -8.82 -13.55
N LEU A 58 4.08 -8.73 -14.16
CA LEU A 58 3.85 -8.93 -15.58
C LEU A 58 3.52 -7.59 -16.22
N GLU A 59 4.24 -7.23 -17.27
CA GLU A 59 3.99 -6.01 -18.05
C GLU A 59 3.84 -6.31 -19.52
N ILE A 60 2.89 -5.65 -20.16
CA ILE A 60 2.70 -5.67 -21.61
C ILE A 60 2.55 -4.23 -22.07
N GLY A 61 3.32 -3.82 -23.08
CA GLY A 61 3.25 -2.46 -23.59
C GLY A 61 3.51 -2.35 -25.08
N SER A 62 3.20 -1.18 -25.62
CA SER A 62 3.42 -0.83 -27.03
C SER A 62 3.89 0.61 -27.18
N ASP A 63 4.80 0.85 -28.12
CA ASP A 63 5.19 2.18 -28.63
C ASP A 63 4.80 2.24 -30.10
N LEU A 64 3.86 3.11 -30.43
CA LEU A 64 3.33 3.31 -31.77
C LEU A 64 3.58 4.74 -32.22
N ARG A 65 4.18 4.94 -33.38
CA ARG A 65 4.46 6.28 -33.95
C ARG A 65 3.96 6.38 -35.38
N PHE A 66 3.25 7.47 -35.66
CA PHE A 66 2.60 7.72 -36.94
C PHE A 66 3.02 9.06 -37.53
N PHE A 67 2.73 9.27 -38.82
CA PHE A 67 2.86 10.57 -39.50
C PHE A 67 4.24 11.23 -39.37
N LYS A 68 5.32 10.44 -39.54
CA LYS A 68 6.71 10.90 -39.32
C LYS A 68 6.94 11.36 -37.87
N GLN A 69 6.41 10.59 -36.91
CA GLN A 69 6.51 10.83 -35.47
C GLN A 69 5.73 12.04 -34.95
N ARG A 70 4.77 12.57 -35.72
CA ARG A 70 3.86 13.63 -35.24
C ARG A 70 2.79 13.12 -34.29
N VAL A 71 2.56 11.81 -34.23
CA VAL A 71 1.69 11.19 -33.23
C VAL A 71 2.46 10.01 -32.67
N ALA A 72 2.71 10.00 -31.36
CA ALA A 72 3.27 8.87 -30.65
C ALA A 72 2.33 8.46 -29.52
N LEU A 73 2.06 7.16 -29.42
CA LEU A 73 1.21 6.56 -28.40
C LEU A 73 2.01 5.46 -27.71
N GLU A 74 2.22 5.63 -26.41
CA GLU A 74 2.73 4.60 -25.53
C GLU A 74 1.61 4.12 -24.63
N VAL A 75 1.42 2.80 -24.55
CA VAL A 75 0.44 2.15 -23.67
C VAL A 75 1.15 1.03 -22.94
N THR A 76 0.99 0.97 -21.62
CA THR A 76 1.46 -0.12 -20.78
C THR A 76 0.32 -0.58 -19.90
N TRP A 77 0.13 -1.89 -19.83
CA TRP A 77 -0.64 -2.54 -18.80
C TRP A 77 0.31 -3.35 -17.92
N TYR A 78 0.09 -3.30 -16.61
CA TYR A 78 0.87 -4.06 -15.65
C TYR A 78 -0.02 -4.78 -14.64
N ASP A 79 0.48 -5.91 -14.16
CA ASP A 79 -0.06 -6.66 -13.04
C ASP A 79 1.07 -7.05 -12.10
N LYS A 80 1.09 -6.43 -10.93
CA LYS A 80 2.12 -6.55 -9.91
C LYS A 80 1.52 -7.14 -8.65
N LYS A 81 2.15 -8.21 -8.13
CA LYS A 81 1.72 -8.95 -6.95
C LYS A 81 2.89 -9.07 -5.98
N SER A 82 2.75 -8.46 -4.82
CA SER A 82 3.68 -8.54 -3.70
C SER A 82 3.15 -9.53 -2.68
N ILE A 83 3.96 -10.53 -2.35
CA ILE A 83 3.60 -11.66 -1.48
C ILE A 83 4.56 -11.67 -0.30
N ASP A 84 4.02 -11.92 0.88
CA ASP A 84 4.75 -12.12 2.12
C ASP A 84 5.55 -10.88 2.55
N LEU A 85 4.95 -9.69 2.38
CA LEU A 85 5.50 -8.42 2.86
C LEU A 85 5.81 -8.51 4.36
N ILE A 86 7.05 -8.25 4.77
CA ILE A 86 7.45 -8.33 6.18
C ILE A 86 7.00 -7.04 6.89
N TYR A 87 6.05 -7.16 7.82
CA TYR A 87 5.40 -6.00 8.43
C TYR A 87 5.11 -6.22 9.94
N PRO A 88 5.25 -5.18 10.79
CA PRO A 88 4.81 -5.24 12.18
C PRO A 88 3.30 -5.12 12.31
N ILE A 89 2.61 -6.22 12.59
CA ILE A 89 1.17 -6.21 12.88
C ILE A 89 0.91 -5.86 14.35
N GLY A 90 -0.16 -5.12 14.64
CA GLY A 90 -0.55 -4.79 16.01
C GLY A 90 -0.97 -6.01 16.83
N LEU A 91 -0.47 -6.14 18.07
CA LEU A 91 -0.89 -7.18 19.01
C LEU A 91 -1.69 -6.61 20.19
N PRO A 92 -2.63 -7.39 20.76
CA PRO A 92 -3.22 -7.05 22.05
C PRO A 92 -2.14 -6.96 23.14
N HIS A 93 -2.19 -5.91 23.96
CA HIS A 93 -1.22 -5.69 25.04
C HIS A 93 -1.15 -6.83 26.06
N THR A 94 -2.21 -7.65 26.17
CA THR A 94 -2.25 -8.86 27.02
C THR A 94 -1.21 -9.89 26.65
N THR A 95 -0.68 -9.86 25.42
CA THR A 95 0.42 -10.74 24.98
C THR A 95 1.77 -10.35 25.58
N GLY A 96 1.88 -9.15 26.19
CA GLY A 96 3.14 -8.58 26.64
C GLY A 96 3.95 -7.90 25.54
N TYR A 97 3.43 -7.84 24.30
CA TYR A 97 4.00 -7.15 23.16
C TYR A 97 2.97 -6.20 22.55
N SER A 98 3.45 -5.19 21.83
CA SER A 98 2.61 -4.26 21.05
C SER A 98 2.57 -4.61 19.57
N SER A 99 3.56 -5.35 19.06
CA SER A 99 3.63 -5.71 17.66
C SER A 99 4.27 -7.08 17.43
N PHE A 100 3.89 -7.71 16.32
CA PHE A 100 4.44 -8.95 15.81
C PHE A 100 4.94 -8.75 14.38
N TYR A 101 6.22 -8.97 14.15
CA TYR A 101 6.79 -8.93 12.79
C TYR A 101 6.62 -10.28 12.13
N THR A 102 5.79 -10.32 11.09
CA THR A 102 5.51 -11.52 10.30
C THR A 102 5.25 -11.13 8.84
N ASN A 103 5.02 -12.12 7.98
CA ASN A 103 4.62 -11.91 6.59
C ASN A 103 3.13 -11.51 6.54
N LEU A 104 2.86 -10.23 6.20
CA LEU A 104 1.55 -9.57 6.30
C LEU A 104 0.48 -10.21 5.42
N GLY A 105 0.85 -10.67 4.22
CA GLY A 105 -0.09 -11.21 3.23
C GLY A 105 0.25 -10.85 1.79
N GLU A 106 -0.78 -10.64 0.96
CA GLU A 106 -0.64 -10.35 -0.47
C GLU A 106 -1.32 -9.04 -0.85
N ILE A 107 -0.58 -8.23 -1.60
CA ILE A 107 -1.04 -6.97 -2.17
C ILE A 107 -0.88 -7.03 -3.69
N ARG A 108 -1.93 -6.61 -4.41
CA ARG A 108 -1.94 -6.58 -5.87
C ARG A 108 -2.16 -5.16 -6.37
N ASN A 109 -1.35 -4.75 -7.33
CA ASN A 109 -1.43 -3.51 -8.07
C ASN A 109 -1.59 -3.83 -9.55
N THR A 110 -2.72 -3.45 -10.14
CA THR A 110 -2.96 -3.62 -11.58
C THR A 110 -3.33 -2.28 -12.18
N GLY A 111 -2.77 -1.94 -13.33
CA GLY A 111 -2.98 -0.61 -13.87
C GLY A 111 -2.68 -0.45 -15.35
N TRP A 112 -3.01 0.75 -15.82
CA TRP A 112 -2.75 1.23 -17.17
C TRP A 112 -1.96 2.54 -17.09
N GLU A 113 -0.96 2.66 -17.96
CA GLU A 113 -0.19 3.88 -18.18
C GLU A 113 -0.22 4.20 -19.67
N VAL A 114 -0.64 5.41 -20.01
CA VAL A 114 -0.79 5.86 -21.39
C VAL A 114 -0.11 7.21 -21.54
N ALA A 115 0.73 7.35 -22.55
CA ALA A 115 1.29 8.63 -22.97
C ALA A 115 0.95 8.87 -24.44
N LEU A 116 0.46 10.06 -24.75
CA LEU A 116 0.14 10.50 -26.10
C LEU A 116 0.89 11.79 -26.39
N ASP A 117 1.76 11.77 -27.38
CA ASP A 117 2.45 12.94 -27.90
C ASP A 117 1.88 13.27 -29.30
N VAL A 118 1.50 14.52 -29.51
CA VAL A 118 0.96 15.00 -30.78
C VAL A 118 1.61 16.33 -31.15
N SER A 119 2.15 16.39 -32.37
CA SER A 119 2.70 17.60 -32.99
C SER A 119 1.77 18.07 -34.10
N PRO A 120 0.62 18.72 -33.78
CA PRO A 120 -0.36 19.12 -34.79
C PRO A 120 0.22 20.09 -35.82
N ILE A 121 1.14 20.98 -35.41
CA ILE A 121 1.80 21.93 -36.30
C ILE A 121 3.31 21.72 -36.21
N SER A 122 3.92 21.48 -37.37
CA SER A 122 5.35 21.28 -37.50
C SER A 122 5.82 21.84 -38.82
N THR A 123 6.18 23.13 -38.80
CA THR A 123 6.73 23.91 -39.91
C THR A 123 8.13 24.41 -39.55
N ARG A 124 8.81 25.10 -40.50
CA ARG A 124 10.16 25.64 -40.24
C ARG A 124 10.17 26.74 -39.17
N ASP A 125 9.11 27.55 -39.16
CA ASP A 125 9.06 28.77 -38.37
C ASP A 125 8.16 28.61 -37.12
N PHE A 126 7.40 27.51 -37.02
CA PHE A 126 6.55 27.23 -35.88
C PHE A 126 6.33 25.72 -35.66
N GLN A 127 6.53 25.29 -34.41
CA GLN A 127 6.28 23.93 -33.93
C GLN A 127 5.36 24.02 -32.71
N TRP A 128 4.30 23.20 -32.70
CA TRP A 128 3.44 23.03 -31.55
C TRP A 128 3.36 21.56 -31.19
N ASP A 129 3.74 21.25 -29.96
CA ASP A 129 3.74 19.89 -29.40
C ASP A 129 2.82 19.84 -28.18
N ILE A 130 2.05 18.76 -28.09
CA ILE A 130 1.09 18.47 -27.03
C ILE A 130 1.45 17.10 -26.47
N ARG A 131 1.59 17.01 -25.15
CA ARG A 131 1.77 15.73 -24.44
C ARG A 131 0.65 15.54 -23.43
N ALA A 132 0.01 14.39 -23.48
CA ALA A 132 -0.99 13.95 -22.50
C ALA A 132 -0.53 12.64 -21.84
N ILE A 133 -0.66 12.56 -20.53
CA ILE A 133 -0.29 11.37 -19.74
C ILE A 133 -1.51 10.97 -18.91
N TYR A 134 -1.83 9.68 -18.92
CA TYR A 134 -2.90 9.09 -18.14
C TYR A 134 -2.40 7.86 -17.40
N THR A 135 -2.70 7.78 -16.11
CA THR A 135 -2.36 6.65 -15.27
C THR A 135 -3.57 6.25 -14.44
N LYS A 136 -3.83 4.94 -14.35
CA LYS A 136 -4.83 4.37 -13.45
C LYS A 136 -4.27 3.13 -12.79
N ASN A 137 -4.22 3.14 -11.47
CA ASN A 137 -3.81 2.01 -10.66
C ASN A 137 -4.97 1.55 -9.78
N LYS A 138 -5.23 0.24 -9.75
CA LYS A 138 -6.08 -0.40 -8.75
C LYS A 138 -5.19 -1.18 -7.80
N ASN A 139 -5.15 -0.75 -6.55
CA ASN A 139 -4.50 -1.47 -5.46
C ASN A 139 -5.54 -2.25 -4.64
N THR A 140 -5.25 -3.51 -4.33
CA THR A 140 -6.12 -4.39 -3.55
C THR A 140 -5.27 -5.23 -2.60
N VAL A 141 -5.68 -5.31 -1.34
CA VAL A 141 -5.16 -6.29 -0.38
C VAL A 141 -5.91 -7.59 -0.64
N GLU A 142 -5.24 -8.61 -1.18
CA GLU A 142 -5.88 -9.86 -1.58
C GLU A 142 -6.05 -10.81 -0.40
N LYS A 143 -5.04 -10.90 0.47
CA LYS A 143 -5.08 -11.69 1.71
C LYS A 143 -4.23 -11.04 2.78
N LEU A 144 -4.58 -11.31 4.04
CA LEU A 144 -3.73 -11.07 5.19
C LEU A 144 -3.35 -12.40 5.85
N VAL A 145 -2.34 -12.37 6.70
CA VAL A 145 -1.92 -13.51 7.52
C VAL A 145 -3.09 -14.09 8.31
N ALA A 146 -3.08 -15.41 8.50
CA ALA A 146 -4.17 -16.11 9.18
C ALA A 146 -4.45 -15.50 10.58
N GLY A 147 -5.73 -15.27 10.88
CA GLY A 147 -6.15 -14.66 12.14
C GLY A 147 -6.15 -13.13 12.14
N LEU A 148 -5.57 -12.47 11.13
CA LEU A 148 -5.62 -11.01 10.98
C LEU A 148 -6.68 -10.61 9.96
N THR A 149 -7.79 -10.04 10.43
CA THR A 149 -8.83 -9.51 9.51
C THR A 149 -8.46 -8.12 8.98
N ARG A 150 -7.88 -7.29 9.84
CA ARG A 150 -7.46 -5.91 9.53
C ARG A 150 -6.40 -5.43 10.51
N ASP A 151 -5.63 -4.43 10.11
CA ASP A 151 -4.68 -3.73 10.98
C ASP A 151 -4.66 -2.22 10.70
N GLN A 152 -4.20 -1.44 11.67
CA GLN A 152 -4.09 0.01 11.55
C GLN A 152 -2.66 0.41 11.13
N LEU A 153 -2.52 0.97 9.93
CA LEU A 153 -1.22 1.41 9.42
C LEU A 153 -0.76 2.74 10.05
N GLY A 154 -1.70 3.53 10.56
CA GLY A 154 -1.45 4.79 11.25
C GLY A 154 -2.53 5.84 10.99
N GLY A 155 -2.90 6.60 12.03
CA GLY A 155 -3.97 7.60 11.93
C GLY A 155 -5.29 6.94 11.50
N PHE A 156 -5.90 7.41 10.42
CA PHE A 156 -7.12 6.82 9.85
C PHE A 156 -6.86 5.79 8.74
N ASN A 157 -5.61 5.40 8.50
CA ASN A 157 -5.26 4.46 7.43
C ASN A 157 -5.28 3.02 7.94
N TRP A 158 -5.96 2.15 7.20
CA TRP A 158 -6.15 0.75 7.55
C TRP A 158 -5.76 -0.17 6.40
N ILE A 159 -5.46 -1.41 6.75
CA ILE A 159 -5.29 -2.51 5.81
C ILE A 159 -6.32 -3.60 6.14
N GLU A 160 -7.03 -4.08 5.12
CA GLU A 160 -8.09 -5.10 5.25
C GLU A 160 -8.23 -5.83 3.93
N ALA A 161 -8.38 -7.17 3.97
CA ALA A 161 -8.56 -7.96 2.77
C ALA A 161 -9.81 -7.51 1.98
N GLY A 162 -9.68 -7.37 0.67
CA GLY A 162 -10.71 -6.88 -0.24
C GLY A 162 -10.75 -5.35 -0.42
N TYR A 163 -9.98 -4.59 0.36
CA TYR A 163 -9.92 -3.12 0.27
C TYR A 163 -8.59 -2.64 -0.33
N PRO A 164 -8.52 -1.41 -0.84
CA PRO A 164 -7.25 -0.78 -1.16
C PRO A 164 -6.36 -0.68 0.09
N TYR A 165 -5.06 -0.89 -0.10
CA TYR A 165 -4.05 -0.64 0.93
C TYR A 165 -4.14 0.81 1.41
N GLY A 166 -4.19 1.01 2.73
CA GLY A 166 -4.26 2.35 3.32
C GLY A 166 -5.60 3.05 3.11
N TYR A 167 -6.71 2.31 2.97
CA TYR A 167 -8.02 2.93 2.92
C TYR A 167 -8.34 3.68 4.23
N LEU A 168 -9.12 4.75 4.13
CA LEU A 168 -9.49 5.55 5.29
C LEU A 168 -10.66 4.92 6.04
N ARG A 169 -10.49 4.75 7.35
CA ARG A 169 -11.53 4.30 8.27
C ARG A 169 -11.54 5.18 9.51
N GLY A 170 -12.73 5.62 9.90
CA GLY A 170 -12.96 6.38 11.11
C GLY A 170 -14.35 6.11 11.67
N SER A 171 -14.69 6.86 12.71
CA SER A 171 -16.02 6.83 13.32
C SER A 171 -16.98 7.74 12.57
N TYR A 172 -18.25 7.38 12.56
CA TYR A 172 -19.35 8.23 12.11
C TYR A 172 -20.40 8.32 13.22
N SER A 173 -21.16 9.41 13.26
CA SER A 173 -22.29 9.53 14.20
C SER A 173 -23.41 8.58 13.78
N ASP A 174 -23.92 7.81 14.73
CA ASP A 174 -25.08 6.95 14.47
C ASP A 174 -26.29 7.76 14.01
N ARG A 175 -27.09 7.15 13.15
CA ARG A 175 -28.31 7.74 12.61
C ARG A 175 -29.49 6.81 12.86
N SER A 176 -30.65 7.39 13.14
CA SER A 176 -31.92 6.68 13.15
C SER A 176 -32.29 6.17 11.76
N ALA A 177 -33.29 5.29 11.67
CA ALA A 177 -33.71 4.68 10.40
C ALA A 177 -34.18 5.70 9.34
N ASP A 178 -34.64 6.89 9.76
CA ASP A 178 -35.01 8.02 8.91
C ASP A 178 -33.83 8.97 8.60
N GLY A 179 -32.61 8.62 9.01
CA GLY A 179 -31.37 9.33 8.68
C GLY A 179 -31.02 10.51 9.59
N GLN A 180 -31.80 10.76 10.66
CA GLN A 180 -31.48 11.80 11.64
C GLN A 180 -30.32 11.39 12.53
N LEU A 181 -29.47 12.35 12.91
CA LEU A 181 -28.36 12.09 13.82
C LEU A 181 -28.89 11.71 15.21
N LEU A 182 -28.43 10.59 15.75
CA LEU A 182 -28.61 10.26 17.14
C LEU A 182 -27.62 11.13 17.94
N SER A 183 -28.11 12.26 18.48
CA SER A 183 -27.31 13.05 19.41
C SER A 183 -27.24 12.30 20.74
N CYS A 184 -26.06 12.28 21.37
CA CYS A 184 -25.92 11.94 22.79
C CYS A 184 -26.57 13.02 23.67
N LEU A 185 -27.88 13.22 23.54
CA LEU A 185 -28.67 13.73 24.65
C LEU A 185 -29.06 12.52 25.46
N PHE A 186 -28.48 12.41 26.65
CA PHE A 186 -28.90 11.50 27.71
C PHE A 186 -30.41 11.59 27.87
N TYR A 187 -31.16 10.73 27.19
CA TYR A 187 -32.51 10.40 27.61
C TYR A 187 -32.35 9.56 28.87
N TYR A 188 -32.31 10.23 30.02
CA TYR A 188 -32.79 9.64 31.26
C TYR A 188 -34.25 9.26 31.01
N VAL A 189 -34.48 8.04 30.54
CA VAL A 189 -35.78 7.40 30.71
C VAL A 189 -35.82 6.96 32.17
N ASN A 190 -36.17 7.90 33.05
CA ASN A 190 -36.80 7.53 34.31
C ASN A 190 -38.16 6.92 33.95
N GLY A 191 -38.31 5.62 34.19
CA GLY A 191 -39.55 4.90 33.98
C GLY A 191 -39.60 3.71 34.91
N THR A 192 -40.10 3.97 36.12
CA THR A 192 -40.89 3.00 36.89
C THR A 192 -42.25 2.84 36.21
#